data_AF-A0AAW9DJV4-F1
#
_entry.id   AF-A0AAW9DJV4-F1
#
_cell.length_a   1.000
_cell.length_b   1.000
_cell.length_c   1.000
_cell.angle_alpha   90.00
_cell.angle_beta   90.00
_cell.angle_gamma   90.00
#
_symmetry.space_group_name_H-M   'P 1'
#
loop_
_entity.id
_entity.type
_entity.pdbx_description
1 polymer ?
#
loop_
_entity_poly.entity_id
_entity_poly.type
_entity_poly.pdbx_seq_one_letter_code
_entity_poly.pdbx_strand_id
1 'polypeptide(L)'
;LYIGRSFFQKGFKTLLQGHPNMDSLIAVGTGAALVQGLLMIAFLLMGKEVAMHGHHPELYFESAAVILTLITLGKYFEARAKGQTSEAIKKLMDLAPKTAQVLRNGQEIQVPI
;
A
#
# COMPACT_ATOMS: atom_id res chain seq x y z
N LEU A 1 -6.06 -12.65 -2.27
CA LEU A 1 -6.54 -12.46 -0.87
C LEU A 1 -5.40 -12.26 0.14
N TYR A 2 -4.40 -13.15 0.22
CA TYR A 2 -3.31 -13.03 1.22
C TYR A 2 -2.51 -11.72 1.12
N ILE A 3 -2.09 -11.34 -0.09
CA ILE A 3 -1.35 -10.08 -0.36
C ILE A 3 -2.21 -8.84 -0.05
N GLY A 4 -3.52 -8.93 -0.28
CA GLY A 4 -4.47 -7.84 -0.06
C GLY A 4 -4.96 -7.69 1.39
N ARG A 5 -4.60 -8.61 2.30
CA ARG A 5 -5.23 -8.72 3.63
C ARG A 5 -5.12 -7.44 4.45
N SER A 6 -3.98 -6.74 4.40
CA SER A 6 -3.80 -5.46 5.09
C SER A 6 -4.75 -4.39 4.56
N PHE A 7 -5.04 -4.37 3.25
CA PHE A 7 -5.95 -3.40 2.65
C PHE A 7 -7.39 -3.66 3.08
N PHE A 8 -7.82 -4.92 3.10
CA PHE A 8 -9.15 -5.27 3.60
C PHE A 8 -9.32 -4.95 5.10
N GLN A 9 -8.35 -5.31 5.94
CA GLN A 9 -8.43 -5.06 7.39
C GLN A 9 -8.47 -3.57 7.71
N LYS A 10 -7.57 -2.77 7.13
CA LYS A 10 -7.54 -1.33 7.37
C LYS A 10 -8.71 -0.64 6.69
N GLY A 11 -8.96 -0.96 5.43
CA GLY A 11 -9.96 -0.32 4.59
C GLY A 11 -11.39 -0.50 5.10
N PHE A 12 -11.79 -1.72 5.49
CA PHE A 12 -13.12 -1.93 6.09
C PHE A 12 -13.23 -1.29 7.46
N LYS A 13 -12.15 -1.33 8.28
CA LYS A 13 -12.16 -0.68 9.59
C LYS A 13 -12.34 0.83 9.48
N THR A 14 -11.57 1.51 8.63
CA THR A 14 -11.64 2.96 8.45
C THR A 14 -12.94 3.40 7.80
N LEU A 15 -13.50 2.58 6.91
CA LEU A 15 -14.82 2.79 6.32
C LEU A 15 -15.91 2.75 7.40
N LEU A 16 -15.92 1.72 8.26
CA LEU A 16 -16.89 1.58 9.35
C LEU A 16 -16.73 2.66 10.43
N GLN A 17 -15.52 3.17 10.60
CA GLN A 17 -15.22 4.29 11.51
C GLN A 17 -15.60 5.66 10.92
N GLY A 18 -16.21 5.73 9.73
CA GLY A 18 -16.65 6.98 9.09
C GLY A 18 -15.53 7.83 8.50
N HIS A 19 -14.31 7.29 8.40
CA HIS A 19 -13.14 7.99 7.88
C HIS A 19 -12.55 7.24 6.68
N PRO A 20 -13.28 7.16 5.54
CA PRO A 20 -12.82 6.42 4.38
C PRO A 20 -11.53 7.02 3.81
N ASN A 21 -10.60 6.14 3.40
CA ASN A 21 -9.32 6.51 2.82
C ASN A 21 -8.99 5.66 1.59
N MET A 22 -7.75 5.77 1.08
CA MET A 22 -7.29 4.99 -0.07
C MET A 22 -7.51 3.49 0.13
N ASP A 23 -7.18 2.94 1.31
CA ASP A 23 -7.33 1.52 1.60
C ASP A 23 -8.82 1.11 1.64
N SER A 24 -9.72 2.01 2.08
CA SER A 24 -11.18 1.78 2.04
C SER A 24 -11.71 1.60 0.61
N LEU A 25 -11.30 2.48 -0.32
CA LEU A 25 -11.73 2.39 -1.72
C LEU A 25 -11.28 1.06 -2.35
N ILE A 26 -10.05 0.65 -2.07
CA ILE A 26 -9.47 -0.61 -2.56
C ILE A 26 -10.22 -1.81 -2.00
N ALA A 27 -10.50 -1.81 -0.70
CA ALA A 27 -11.22 -2.88 -0.02
C ALA A 27 -12.64 -3.06 -0.59
N VAL A 28 -13.36 -1.96 -0.85
CA VAL A 28 -14.70 -2.01 -1.43
C VAL A 28 -14.67 -2.46 -2.88
N GLY A 29 -13.81 -1.88 -3.74
CA GLY A 29 -13.77 -2.23 -5.16
C GLY A 29 -13.34 -3.67 -5.42
N THR A 30 -12.27 -4.13 -4.77
CA THR A 30 -11.80 -5.52 -4.91
C THR A 30 -12.73 -6.51 -4.19
N GLY A 31 -13.37 -6.09 -3.09
CA GLY A 31 -14.39 -6.87 -2.40
C GLY A 31 -15.64 -7.08 -3.25
N ALA A 32 -16.14 -6.04 -3.93
CA ALA A 32 -17.27 -6.12 -4.83
C ALA A 32 -17.01 -7.09 -6.00
N ALA A 33 -15.83 -7.01 -6.62
CA ALA A 33 -15.42 -7.94 -7.67
C ALA A 33 -15.36 -9.41 -7.19
N LEU A 34 -14.86 -9.65 -5.97
CA LEU A 34 -14.85 -10.99 -5.37
C LEU A 34 -16.25 -11.52 -5.06
N VAL A 35 -17.11 -10.70 -4.47
CA VAL A 35 -18.49 -11.07 -4.13
C VAL A 35 -19.28 -11.38 -5.41
N GLN A 36 -19.15 -10.54 -6.44
CA GLN A 36 -19.80 -10.80 -7.73
C GLN A 36 -19.32 -12.13 -8.32
N GLY A 37 -18.01 -12.38 -8.35
CA GLY A 37 -17.47 -13.63 -8.90
C GLY A 37 -17.97 -14.87 -8.15
N LEU A 38 -18.04 -14.81 -6.81
CA LEU A 38 -18.59 -15.89 -5.99
C LEU A 38 -20.09 -16.12 -6.23
N LEU A 39 -20.88 -15.06 -6.31
CA LEU A 39 -22.31 -15.16 -6.63
C LEU A 39 -22.54 -15.77 -8.01
N MET A 40 -21.73 -15.38 -9.00
CA MET A 40 -21.80 -15.90 -10.36
C MET A 40 -21.51 -17.41 -10.40
N ILE A 41 -20.46 -17.85 -9.69
CA ILE A 41 -20.13 -19.27 -9.54
C ILE A 41 -21.26 -20.03 -8.84
N ALA A 42 -21.84 -19.46 -7.78
CA ALA A 42 -22.96 -20.08 -7.06
C ALA A 42 -24.20 -20.25 -7.95
N PHE A 43 -24.54 -19.25 -8.77
CA PHE A 43 -25.65 -19.35 -9.71
C PHE A 43 -25.41 -20.40 -10.80
N LEU A 44 -24.17 -20.49 -11.32
CA LEU A 44 -23.78 -21.51 -12.28
C LEU A 44 -23.94 -22.93 -11.69
N LEU A 45 -23.50 -23.14 -10.45
CA LEU A 45 -23.64 -24.43 -9.75
C LEU A 45 -25.10 -24.80 -9.45
N MET A 46 -25.98 -23.81 -9.26
CA MET A 46 -27.41 -24.01 -9.07
C MET A 46 -28.19 -24.26 -10.37
N GLY A 47 -27.52 -24.31 -11.53
CA GLY A 47 -28.16 -24.56 -12.82
C GLY A 47 -29.12 -23.44 -13.26
N LYS A 48 -29.01 -22.25 -12.66
CA LYS A 48 -29.75 -21.08 -13.15
C LYS A 48 -29.06 -20.59 -14.41
N GLU A 49 -29.79 -20.49 -15.52
CA GLU A 49 -29.32 -19.79 -16.70
C GLU A 49 -29.11 -18.31 -16.34
N VAL A 50 -27.87 -17.96 -16.03
CA VAL A 50 -27.48 -16.58 -15.89
C VAL A 50 -27.42 -16.05 -17.32
N ALA A 51 -28.52 -15.49 -17.79
CA ALA A 51 -28.61 -14.81 -19.07
C ALA A 51 -27.67 -13.60 -19.06
N MET A 52 -26.41 -13.84 -19.39
CA MET A 52 -25.41 -12.82 -19.63
C MET A 52 -25.24 -12.66 -21.13
N HIS A 53 -25.03 -11.42 -21.56
CA HIS A 53 -24.81 -11.09 -22.97
C HIS A 53 -23.53 -11.77 -23.45
N GLY A 54 -23.66 -12.87 -24.19
CA GLY A 54 -22.54 -13.70 -24.63
C GLY A 54 -22.31 -14.88 -23.69
N HIS A 55 -22.04 -16.04 -24.28
CA HIS A 55 -22.03 -17.37 -23.66
C HIS A 55 -20.98 -17.63 -22.55
N HIS A 56 -20.39 -16.58 -21.95
CA HIS A 56 -19.42 -16.69 -20.87
C HIS A 56 -19.79 -15.79 -19.68
N PRO A 57 -19.82 -16.32 -18.45
CA PRO A 57 -19.95 -15.49 -17.27
C PRO A 57 -18.76 -14.53 -17.17
N GLU A 58 -19.01 -13.22 -17.24
CA GLU A 58 -17.99 -12.20 -16.95
C GLU A 58 -17.64 -12.25 -15.45
N LEU A 59 -16.45 -12.78 -15.16
CA LEU A 59 -15.92 -12.85 -13.80
C LEU A 59 -14.89 -11.74 -13.62
N TYR A 60 -15.12 -10.85 -12.65
CA TYR A 60 -14.23 -9.71 -12.38
C TYR A 60 -13.00 -10.07 -11.51
N PHE A 61 -12.65 -11.36 -11.43
CA PHE A 61 -11.48 -11.83 -10.69
C PHE A 61 -10.18 -11.25 -11.27
N GLU A 62 -10.09 -11.14 -12.60
CA GLU A 62 -8.96 -10.52 -13.27
C GLU A 62 -8.80 -9.06 -12.84
N SER A 63 -9.90 -8.29 -12.87
CA SER A 63 -9.90 -6.90 -12.44
C SER A 63 -9.43 -6.76 -10.99
N ALA A 64 -9.91 -7.61 -10.08
CA ALA A 64 -9.47 -7.61 -8.68
C ALA A 64 -7.96 -7.90 -8.55
N ALA A 65 -7.43 -8.84 -9.33
CA ALA A 65 -6.02 -9.19 -9.33
C ALA A 65 -5.14 -8.07 -9.90
N VAL A 66 -5.54 -7.46 -11.01
CA VAL A 66 -4.83 -6.34 -11.66
C VAL A 66 -4.79 -5.13 -10.72
N ILE A 67 -5.93 -4.76 -10.14
CA ILE A 67 -6.03 -3.63 -9.19
C ILE A 67 -5.09 -3.84 -8.00
N LEU A 68 -5.16 -5.01 -7.35
CA LEU A 68 -4.30 -5.32 -6.20
C LEU A 68 -2.81 -5.28 -6.56
N THR A 69 -2.45 -5.83 -7.72
CA THR A 69 -1.06 -5.84 -8.21
C THR A 69 -0.54 -4.43 -8.44
N LEU A 70 -1.28 -3.60 -9.18
CA LEU A 70 -0.86 -2.24 -9.53
C LEU A 70 -0.77 -1.33 -8.32
N ILE A 71 -1.69 -1.43 -7.37
CA ILE A 71 -1.62 -0.67 -6.11
C ILE A 71 -0.41 -1.09 -5.29
N THR A 72 -0.16 -2.39 -5.19
CA THR A 72 1.00 -2.90 -4.43
C THR A 72 2.30 -2.42 -5.05
N LEU A 73 2.38 -2.44 -6.39
CA LEU A 73 3.51 -1.91 -7.14
C LEU A 73 3.69 -0.39 -6.93
N GLY A 74 2.59 0.37 -6.93
CA GLY A 74 2.62 1.79 -6.63
C GLY A 74 3.17 2.09 -5.23
N LYS A 75 2.69 1.38 -4.20
CA LYS A 75 3.21 1.52 -2.82
C LYS A 75 4.68 1.12 -2.71
N TYR A 76 5.13 0.12 -3.48
CA TYR A 76 6.54 -0.24 -3.56
C TYR A 76 7.40 0.90 -4.10
N PHE A 77 6.99 1.50 -5.22
CA PHE A 77 7.71 2.66 -5.79
C PHE A 77 7.68 3.87 -4.86
N GLU A 78 6.56 4.14 -4.21
CA GLU A 78 6.46 5.22 -3.22
C GLU A 78 7.43 5.01 -2.05
N ALA A 79 7.46 3.81 -1.49
CA ALA A 79 8.37 3.47 -0.38
C ALA A 79 9.84 3.56 -0.81
N ARG A 80 10.16 3.08 -2.03
CA ARG A 80 11.51 3.17 -2.60
C ARG A 80 11.95 4.61 -2.77
N ALA A 81 11.10 5.47 -3.34
CA ALA A 81 11.41 6.88 -3.55
C ALA A 81 11.61 7.61 -2.21
N LYS A 82 10.72 7.39 -1.23
CA LYS A 82 10.86 7.96 0.12
C LYS A 82 12.15 7.49 0.82
N GLY A 83 12.52 6.21 0.66
CA GLY A 83 13.77 5.66 1.18
C GLY A 83 15.00 6.37 0.62
N GLN A 84 15.05 6.59 -0.70
CA GLN A 84 16.15 7.32 -1.35
C GLN A 84 16.28 8.77 -0.86
N THR A 85 15.15 9.48 -0.73
CA THR A 85 15.15 10.85 -0.18
C THR A 85 15.63 10.87 1.28
N SER A 86 15.17 9.92 2.08
CA SER A 86 15.60 9.80 3.49
C SER A 86 17.10 9.51 3.60
N GLU A 87 17.65 8.68 2.72
CA GLU A 87 19.09 8.40 2.67
C GLU A 87 19.91 9.65 2.30
N ALA A 88 19.45 10.43 1.32
CA ALA A 88 20.10 11.69 0.95
C ALA A 88 20.13 12.70 2.12
N ILE A 89 19.01 12.83 2.83
CA ILE A 89 18.93 13.68 4.04
C ILE A 89 19.89 13.17 5.11
N LYS A 90 19.98 11.85 5.30
CA LYS A 90 20.90 11.24 6.26
C LYS A 90 22.36 11.57 5.94
N LYS A 91 22.76 11.51 4.67
CA LYS A 91 24.11 11.91 4.22
C LYS A 91 24.41 13.37 4.52
N LEU A 92 23.43 14.27 4.38
CA LEU A 92 23.60 15.68 4.75
C LEU A 92 23.79 15.85 6.26
N MET A 93 23.05 15.09 7.08
CA MET A 93 23.23 15.11 8.54
C MET A 93 24.59 14.55 8.96
N ASP A 94 25.11 13.54 8.26
CA ASP A 94 26.41 12.94 8.54
C ASP A 94 27.59 13.89 8.21
N LEU A 95 27.38 14.93 7.39
CA LEU A 95 28.38 15.98 7.12
C LEU A 95 28.51 16.98 8.27
N ALA A 96 27.57 17.03 9.21
CA ALA A 96 27.67 17.91 10.36
C ALA A 96 28.85 17.45 11.26
N PRO A 97 29.81 18.33 11.57
CA PRO A 97 30.93 17.96 12.43
C PRO A 97 30.40 17.61 13.82
N LYS A 98 30.92 16.51 14.38
CA LYS A 98 30.55 16.04 15.73
C LYS A 98 31.48 16.58 16.82
N THR A 99 32.54 17.27 16.41
CA THR A 99 33.57 17.82 17.31
C THR A 99 33.98 19.21 16.88
N ALA A 100 34.26 20.07 17.84
CA ALA A 100 34.89 21.37 17.64
C ALA A 100 36.29 21.37 18.24
N GLN A 101 37.22 22.09 17.62
CA GLN A 101 38.46 22.49 18.28
C GLN A 101 38.25 23.83 18.97
N VAL A 102 38.61 23.90 20.26
CA VAL A 102 38.51 25.12 21.05
C VAL A 102 39.85 25.42 21.71
N LEU A 103 40.24 26.69 21.75
CA LEU A 103 41.42 27.15 22.46
C LEU A 103 41.03 27.46 23.92
N ARG A 104 41.60 26.74 24.90
CA ARG A 104 41.41 27.01 26.34
C ARG A 104 42.76 27.06 27.03
N ASN A 105 43.02 28.13 27.78
CA ASN A 105 44.29 28.33 28.51
C ASN A 105 45.54 28.20 27.62
N GLY A 106 45.45 28.62 26.35
CA GLY A 106 46.55 28.54 25.39
C GLY A 106 46.81 27.16 24.78
N GLN A 107 45.99 26.14 25.07
CA GLN A 107 46.06 24.81 24.46
C GLN A 107 44.82 24.55 23.60
N GLU A 108 45.03 23.91 22.44
CA GLU A 108 43.94 23.42 21.58
C GLU A 108 43.38 22.11 22.13
N ILE A 109 42.08 22.08 22.41
CA ILE A 109 41.38 20.90 22.93
C ILE A 109 40.21 20.57 22.01
N GLN A 110 40.08 19.29 21.64
CA GLN A 110 38.94 18.80 20.86
C GLN A 110 37.80 18.41 21.79
N VAL A 111 36.61 18.97 21.56
CA VAL A 111 35.40 18.71 22.35
C VAL A 111 34.26 18.24 21.46
N PRO A 112 33.39 17.31 21.92
CA PRO A 112 32.17 16.97 21.19
C PRO A 112 31.19 18.16 21.15
N ILE A 113 30.43 18.28 20.07
CA ILE A 113 29.34 19.26 19.88
C ILE A 113 28.02 18.62 20.30
#